data_AF-A0A7W5LLB9-F1
#
_entry.id   AF-A0A7W5LLB9-F1
#
_cell.length_a   1.000
_cell.length_b   1.000
_cell.length_c   1.000
_cell.angle_alpha   90.00
_cell.angle_beta   90.00
_cell.angle_gamma   90.00
#
_symmetry.space_group_name_H-M   'P 1'
#
loop_
_entity.id
_entity.type
_entity.pdbx_description
1 polymer ?
#
loop_
_entity_poly.entity_id
_entity_poly.type
_entity_poly.pdbx_seq_one_letter_code
_entity_poly.pdbx_strand_id
1 'polypeptide(L)'
;MTAERFDVRHIDLATADTGTLGEPALSIFWWRDLPLGMRASLQDELPFGISQLRQLAAEYAAAQLEARSTGLGAPLRATYEGWPKPVLSLEAALKAENLVESLEEFAVKSCASARDISVVICTRDRGPALADCLRSVAAQRSTPGEVIVVDNSRDGNAKGVCGQFPGILYVHEPRAGLSRARNAGIRASRLHIIAFTDDDVEAHPGWTAEIARAFADRNIEAFTGLVLPARLDTAAQRSFQFTMGGFGTTFVPLTFDRRFFEETQPSGAHVWKIGAGANMAFQRSVFERVGMFDERLGAGAAGCSEDSELWYRLLATGGACLYEPRAVVFHHHRSDWPGLKRQVRAYMKGHVAALVAQYDNFGDRGNIVRICKQLPVYFVKTFVKSLFEGPPGRLGILASEMQGWLAGLQFLLRFGWRKRRIAMHAAATDAKGTAK
;
A
#
# COMPACT_ATOMS: atom_id res chain seq x y z
N MET A 1 7.03 -17.32 -19.53
CA MET A 1 6.02 -16.47 -20.20
C MET A 1 6.74 -15.58 -21.20
N THR A 2 6.66 -15.94 -22.49
CA THR A 2 7.36 -15.32 -23.64
C THR A 2 6.55 -14.24 -24.35
N ALA A 3 5.37 -13.87 -23.85
CA ALA A 3 4.60 -12.77 -24.42
C ALA A 3 5.38 -11.45 -24.33
N GLU A 4 5.52 -10.76 -25.46
CA GLU A 4 6.29 -9.51 -25.59
C GLU A 4 5.67 -8.37 -24.75
N ARG A 5 4.35 -8.38 -24.57
CA ARG A 5 3.58 -7.38 -23.79
C ARG A 5 2.44 -8.04 -23.01
N PHE A 6 2.08 -7.46 -21.85
CA PHE A 6 0.88 -7.84 -21.09
C PHE A 6 0.10 -6.56 -20.81
N ASP A 7 -1.09 -6.47 -21.37
CA ASP A 7 -1.90 -5.27 -21.28
C ASP A 7 -2.54 -5.13 -19.89
N VAL A 8 -2.75 -3.91 -19.41
CA VAL A 8 -3.52 -3.66 -18.17
C VAL A 8 -4.87 -3.11 -18.59
N ARG A 9 -5.91 -3.93 -18.47
CA ARG A 9 -7.26 -3.61 -18.96
C ARG A 9 -8.20 -3.31 -17.81
N HIS A 10 -9.13 -2.40 -18.06
CA HIS A 10 -10.17 -2.03 -17.14
C HIS A 10 -11.52 -2.41 -17.76
N ILE A 11 -12.25 -3.32 -17.12
CA ILE A 11 -13.53 -3.83 -17.60
C ILE A 11 -14.61 -3.40 -16.61
N ASP A 12 -15.57 -2.59 -17.07
CA ASP A 12 -16.77 -2.27 -16.29
C ASP A 12 -17.84 -3.34 -16.53
N LEU A 13 -18.10 -4.14 -15.49
CA LEU A 13 -19.08 -5.21 -15.52
C LEU A 13 -20.53 -4.68 -15.57
N ALA A 14 -20.76 -3.39 -15.28
CA ALA A 14 -22.07 -2.77 -15.42
C ALA A 14 -22.48 -2.54 -16.89
N THR A 15 -21.51 -2.30 -17.78
CA THR A 15 -21.76 -2.08 -19.22
C THR A 15 -21.44 -3.29 -20.09
N ALA A 16 -20.76 -4.29 -19.53
CA ALA A 16 -20.31 -5.51 -20.22
C ALA A 16 -19.45 -5.24 -21.48
N ASP A 17 -18.80 -4.08 -21.56
CA ASP A 17 -17.88 -3.77 -22.66
C ASP A 17 -16.59 -4.58 -22.48
N THR A 18 -16.43 -5.63 -23.27
CA THR A 18 -15.27 -6.52 -23.19
C THR A 18 -14.07 -6.05 -23.99
N GLY A 19 -14.22 -5.04 -24.85
CA GLY A 19 -13.19 -4.70 -25.84
C GLY A 19 -12.83 -5.86 -26.77
N THR A 20 -12.45 -5.56 -28.01
CA THR A 20 -12.06 -6.57 -29.00
C THR A 20 -10.60 -7.00 -28.80
N LEU A 21 -10.25 -7.97 -27.95
CA LEU A 21 -8.83 -8.34 -27.78
C LEU A 21 -8.54 -9.80 -27.39
N GLY A 22 -7.69 -10.44 -28.21
CA GLY A 22 -7.08 -11.77 -27.98
C GLY A 22 -5.64 -11.72 -27.48
N GLU A 23 -5.12 -10.60 -26.95
CA GLU A 23 -3.77 -10.55 -26.37
C GLU A 23 -3.78 -10.81 -24.85
N PRO A 24 -2.73 -11.40 -24.26
CA PRO A 24 -2.62 -11.61 -22.81
C PRO A 24 -2.74 -10.30 -22.01
N ALA A 25 -3.52 -10.32 -20.92
CA ALA A 25 -3.83 -9.10 -20.16
C ALA A 25 -4.12 -9.34 -18.67
N LEU A 26 -3.86 -8.32 -17.86
CA LEU A 26 -4.33 -8.20 -16.49
C LEU A 26 -5.62 -7.39 -16.56
N SER A 27 -6.76 -8.08 -16.45
CA SER A 27 -8.06 -7.45 -16.43
C SER A 27 -8.41 -7.05 -15.00
N ILE A 28 -8.60 -5.77 -14.76
CA ILE A 28 -9.13 -5.20 -13.52
C ILE A 28 -10.63 -4.99 -13.75
N PHE A 29 -11.44 -5.63 -12.92
CA PHE A 29 -12.89 -5.59 -13.01
C PHE A 29 -13.44 -4.51 -12.09
N TRP A 30 -14.39 -3.76 -12.62
CA TRP A 30 -15.07 -2.67 -11.94
C TRP A 30 -16.58 -2.89 -12.00
N TRP A 31 -17.27 -2.31 -11.03
CA TRP A 31 -18.68 -1.98 -11.16
C TRP A 31 -18.79 -0.46 -11.05
N ARG A 32 -18.85 0.23 -12.19
CA ARG A 32 -18.66 1.68 -12.27
C ARG A 32 -17.30 2.09 -11.66
N ASP A 33 -17.30 2.79 -10.52
CA ASP A 33 -16.10 3.25 -9.81
C ASP A 33 -15.65 2.29 -8.69
N LEU A 34 -16.40 1.22 -8.43
CA LEU A 34 -16.05 0.24 -7.39
C LEU A 34 -15.11 -0.81 -7.98
N PRO A 35 -13.84 -0.89 -7.55
CA PRO A 35 -12.95 -1.96 -7.97
C PRO A 35 -13.41 -3.28 -7.33
N LEU A 36 -13.60 -4.30 -8.15
CA LEU A 36 -14.19 -5.58 -7.77
C LEU A 36 -13.15 -6.71 -7.67
N GLY A 37 -12.20 -6.74 -8.59
CA GLY A 37 -11.21 -7.80 -8.65
C GLY A 37 -10.20 -7.60 -9.77
N MET A 38 -9.21 -8.49 -9.87
CA MET A 38 -8.34 -8.58 -11.03
C MET A 38 -8.05 -10.03 -11.40
N ARG A 39 -7.88 -10.29 -12.70
CA ARG A 39 -7.51 -11.59 -13.25
C ARG A 39 -6.48 -11.45 -14.36
N ALA A 40 -5.38 -12.17 -14.24
CA ALA A 40 -4.44 -12.35 -15.33
C ALA A 40 -5.01 -13.43 -16.28
N SER A 41 -5.03 -13.13 -17.58
CA SER A 41 -5.50 -14.07 -18.60
C SER A 41 -4.53 -14.22 -19.75
N LEU A 42 -4.43 -15.45 -20.24
CA LEU A 42 -3.67 -15.78 -21.45
C LEU A 42 -4.54 -15.58 -22.70
N GLN A 43 -3.90 -15.60 -23.87
CA GLN A 43 -4.55 -15.36 -25.16
C GLN A 43 -5.69 -16.35 -25.44
N ASP A 44 -5.55 -17.61 -25.04
CA ASP A 44 -6.53 -18.68 -25.20
C ASP A 44 -7.73 -18.60 -24.24
N GLU A 45 -7.61 -17.81 -23.16
CA GLU A 45 -8.70 -17.53 -22.23
C GLU A 45 -9.54 -16.31 -22.64
N LEU A 46 -9.22 -15.66 -23.76
CA LEU A 46 -9.79 -14.38 -24.19
C LEU A 46 -10.45 -14.47 -25.58
N PRO A 47 -11.48 -13.65 -25.85
CA PRO A 47 -12.16 -12.75 -24.90
C PRO A 47 -13.03 -13.54 -23.91
N PHE A 48 -13.32 -12.94 -22.74
CA PHE A 48 -14.22 -13.56 -21.77
C PHE A 48 -15.62 -13.75 -22.39
N GLY A 49 -16.14 -14.97 -22.31
CA GLY A 49 -17.54 -15.23 -22.65
C GLY A 49 -18.49 -14.53 -21.67
N ILE A 50 -19.69 -14.16 -22.12
CA ILE A 50 -20.71 -13.49 -21.28
C ILE A 50 -20.98 -14.29 -19.99
N SER A 51 -21.03 -15.63 -20.08
CA SER A 51 -21.23 -16.49 -18.91
C SER A 51 -20.07 -16.40 -17.91
N GLN A 52 -18.83 -16.31 -18.38
CA GLN A 52 -17.65 -16.14 -17.51
C GLN A 52 -17.66 -14.77 -16.83
N LEU A 53 -18.00 -13.70 -17.56
CA LEU A 53 -18.14 -12.36 -16.97
C LEU A 53 -19.25 -12.32 -15.91
N ARG A 54 -20.39 -12.97 -16.16
CA ARG A 54 -21.49 -13.06 -15.19
C ARG A 54 -21.07 -13.82 -13.93
N GLN A 55 -20.30 -14.90 -14.08
CA GLN A 55 -19.76 -15.64 -12.94
C GLN A 55 -18.80 -14.77 -12.12
N LEU A 56 -17.84 -14.10 -12.78
CA LEU A 56 -16.91 -13.19 -12.11
C LEU A 56 -17.64 -12.04 -11.41
N ALA A 57 -18.65 -11.45 -12.05
CA ALA A 57 -19.49 -10.43 -11.46
C ALA A 57 -20.17 -10.93 -10.18
N ALA A 58 -20.77 -12.13 -10.22
CA ALA A 58 -21.42 -12.73 -9.06
C ALA A 58 -20.42 -13.01 -7.91
N GLU A 59 -19.26 -13.57 -8.23
CA GLU A 59 -18.20 -13.88 -7.25
C GLU A 59 -17.67 -12.61 -6.57
N TYR A 60 -17.33 -11.59 -7.35
CA TYR A 60 -16.81 -10.34 -6.79
C TYR A 60 -17.86 -9.57 -6.01
N ALA A 61 -19.12 -9.61 -6.44
CA ALA A 61 -20.21 -8.96 -5.74
C ALA A 61 -20.51 -9.60 -4.39
N ALA A 62 -20.49 -10.94 -4.32
CA ALA A 62 -20.62 -11.66 -3.07
C ALA A 62 -19.52 -11.28 -2.07
N ALA A 63 -18.28 -11.15 -2.53
CA ALA A 63 -17.17 -10.69 -1.68
C ALA A 63 -17.38 -9.26 -1.15
N GLN A 64 -17.89 -8.32 -1.98
CA GLN A 64 -18.22 -6.97 -1.52
C GLN A 64 -19.33 -6.96 -0.47
N LEU A 65 -20.38 -7.75 -0.69
CA LEU A 65 -21.50 -7.90 0.24
C LEU A 65 -21.05 -8.41 1.61
N GLU A 66 -20.30 -9.50 1.64
CA GLU A 66 -19.75 -10.06 2.88
C GLU A 66 -18.91 -9.00 3.63
N ALA A 67 -18.08 -8.27 2.88
CA ALA A 67 -17.15 -7.33 3.48
C ALA A 67 -17.77 -6.04 4.02
N ARG A 68 -18.97 -5.70 3.55
CA ARG A 68 -19.64 -4.42 3.85
C ARG A 68 -20.96 -4.57 4.60
N SER A 69 -21.55 -5.77 4.65
CA SER A 69 -22.78 -6.05 5.40
C SER A 69 -22.49 -6.44 6.85
N THR A 70 -22.98 -5.65 7.81
CA THR A 70 -22.83 -5.92 9.25
C THR A 70 -23.49 -7.24 9.66
N GLY A 71 -24.62 -7.59 9.04
CA GLY A 71 -25.31 -8.86 9.25
C GLY A 71 -24.53 -10.09 8.78
N LEU A 72 -23.52 -9.90 7.93
CA LEU A 72 -22.70 -10.98 7.36
C LEU A 72 -21.24 -10.99 7.88
N GLY A 73 -20.89 -10.12 8.84
CA GLY A 73 -19.58 -10.14 9.50
C GLY A 73 -18.69 -8.91 9.25
N ALA A 74 -19.20 -7.85 8.60
CA ALA A 74 -18.47 -6.60 8.47
C ALA A 74 -18.41 -5.80 9.79
N PRO A 75 -17.36 -4.96 10.00
CA PRO A 75 -16.20 -4.81 9.15
C PRO A 75 -15.25 -6.00 9.26
N LEU A 76 -14.73 -6.47 8.12
CA LEU A 76 -13.74 -7.54 8.10
C LEU A 76 -12.47 -7.07 8.82
N ARG A 77 -11.93 -7.97 9.64
CA ARG A 77 -10.65 -7.77 10.33
C ARG A 77 -9.58 -8.63 9.67
N ALA A 78 -8.38 -8.08 9.55
CA ALA A 78 -7.25 -8.81 9.02
C ALA A 78 -6.94 -10.05 9.88
N THR A 79 -6.65 -11.17 9.22
CA THR A 79 -6.19 -12.40 9.87
C THR A 79 -4.66 -12.41 9.97
N TYR A 80 -4.06 -13.40 10.64
CA TYR A 80 -2.60 -13.63 10.62
C TYR A 80 -1.97 -13.61 9.20
N GLU A 81 -2.73 -14.06 8.20
CA GLU A 81 -2.31 -14.06 6.79
C GLU A 81 -2.36 -12.66 6.14
N GLY A 82 -2.96 -11.68 6.79
CA GLY A 82 -3.13 -10.29 6.33
C GLY A 82 -4.30 -10.09 5.39
N TRP A 83 -4.99 -11.17 5.04
CA TRP A 83 -6.14 -11.17 4.15
C TRP A 83 -7.35 -11.72 4.90
N PRO A 84 -8.57 -11.32 4.53
CA PRO A 84 -9.75 -12.00 5.04
C PRO A 84 -9.64 -13.45 4.56
N LYS A 85 -9.95 -14.42 5.41
CA LYS A 85 -10.27 -15.74 4.87
C LYS A 85 -11.49 -15.50 3.99
N PRO A 86 -11.42 -15.75 2.67
CA PRO A 86 -12.60 -15.58 1.85
C PRO A 86 -13.63 -16.52 2.41
N VAL A 87 -14.68 -15.99 3.06
CA VAL A 87 -15.90 -16.76 3.14
C VAL A 87 -16.56 -16.50 1.80
N LEU A 88 -16.04 -17.17 0.76
CA LEU A 88 -16.85 -17.50 -0.41
C LEU A 88 -18.00 -18.37 0.11
N SER A 89 -18.96 -17.72 0.72
CA SER A 89 -20.24 -18.28 1.00
C SER A 89 -20.96 -18.11 -0.32
N LEU A 90 -20.77 -19.06 -1.24
CA LEU A 90 -21.70 -19.26 -2.36
C LEU A 90 -23.13 -19.26 -1.82
N GLU A 91 -23.33 -19.73 -0.60
CA GLU A 91 -24.56 -19.60 0.19
C GLU A 91 -24.98 -18.15 0.44
N ALA A 92 -24.11 -17.21 0.79
CA ALA A 92 -24.42 -15.78 0.91
C ALA A 92 -24.74 -15.16 -0.45
N ALA A 93 -24.03 -15.55 -1.51
CA ALA A 93 -24.31 -15.11 -2.88
C ALA A 93 -25.67 -15.63 -3.39
N LEU A 94 -26.02 -16.88 -3.09
CA LEU A 94 -27.28 -17.53 -3.46
C LEU A 94 -28.46 -17.06 -2.59
N LYS A 95 -28.21 -16.64 -1.35
CA LYS A 95 -29.20 -16.08 -0.43
C LYS A 95 -29.37 -14.57 -0.57
N ALA A 96 -28.45 -13.88 -1.23
CA ALA A 96 -28.56 -12.45 -1.49
C ALA A 96 -29.60 -12.20 -2.57
N GLU A 97 -30.85 -12.02 -2.15
CA GLU A 97 -31.84 -11.32 -2.97
C GLU A 97 -31.26 -9.92 -3.27
N ASN A 98 -31.32 -9.49 -4.54
CA ASN A 98 -30.92 -8.14 -4.98
C ASN A 98 -29.41 -7.82 -4.97
N LEU A 99 -28.55 -8.79 -5.32
CA LEU A 99 -27.10 -8.60 -5.48
C LEU A 99 -26.71 -7.34 -6.29
N VAL A 100 -27.41 -7.11 -7.41
CA VAL A 100 -27.15 -5.95 -8.29
C VAL A 100 -27.50 -4.65 -7.58
N GLU A 101 -28.63 -4.57 -6.88
CA GLU A 101 -29.02 -3.37 -6.12
C GLU A 101 -28.02 -3.07 -5.00
N SER A 102 -27.50 -4.10 -4.32
CA SER A 102 -26.46 -3.91 -3.30
C SER A 102 -25.14 -3.42 -3.90
N LEU A 103 -24.74 -3.93 -5.07
CA LEU A 103 -23.58 -3.40 -5.79
C LEU A 103 -23.78 -1.96 -6.21
N GLU A 104 -24.98 -1.61 -6.66
CA GLU A 104 -25.36 -0.25 -7.04
C GLU A 104 -25.22 0.71 -5.87
N GLU A 105 -25.69 0.33 -4.68
CA GLU A 105 -25.51 1.08 -3.43
C GLU A 105 -24.04 1.22 -3.07
N PHE A 106 -23.25 0.17 -3.23
CA PHE A 106 -21.82 0.24 -2.98
C PHE A 106 -21.11 1.11 -4.01
N ALA A 107 -21.44 1.04 -5.29
CA ALA A 107 -20.75 1.76 -6.35
C ALA A 107 -21.13 3.24 -6.44
N VAL A 108 -21.94 3.76 -5.51
CA VAL A 108 -22.20 5.20 -5.38
C VAL A 108 -20.89 5.94 -5.19
N LYS A 109 -20.64 6.90 -6.09
CA LYS A 109 -19.47 7.77 -6.07
C LYS A 109 -19.48 8.60 -4.80
N SER A 110 -18.36 8.64 -4.08
CA SER A 110 -18.24 9.52 -2.92
C SER A 110 -18.38 10.99 -3.33
N CYS A 111 -19.28 11.71 -2.65
CA CYS A 111 -19.41 13.16 -2.69
C CYS A 111 -18.70 13.83 -1.49
N ALA A 112 -17.93 13.07 -0.70
CA ALA A 112 -17.25 13.61 0.48
C ALA A 112 -16.22 14.69 0.08
N SER A 113 -16.24 15.79 0.84
CA SER A 113 -15.31 16.89 0.63
C SER A 113 -13.90 16.52 1.07
N ALA A 114 -12.92 16.65 0.17
CA ALA A 114 -11.51 16.42 0.47
C ALA A 114 -10.79 17.67 1.01
N ARG A 115 -11.52 18.72 1.40
CA ARG A 115 -10.95 20.00 1.83
C ARG A 115 -10.15 19.92 3.13
N ASP A 116 -10.32 18.87 3.93
CA ASP A 116 -9.54 18.62 5.14
C ASP A 116 -8.30 17.73 4.90
N ILE A 117 -7.96 17.45 3.64
CA ILE A 117 -6.84 16.58 3.25
C ILE A 117 -5.69 17.42 2.70
N SER A 118 -4.51 17.27 3.31
CA SER A 118 -3.22 17.67 2.75
C SER A 118 -2.62 16.49 1.99
N VAL A 119 -2.46 16.61 0.68
CA VAL A 119 -1.77 15.60 -0.14
C VAL A 119 -0.29 15.92 -0.19
N VAL A 120 0.57 14.99 0.25
CA VAL A 120 2.03 15.11 0.26
C VAL A 120 2.64 14.18 -0.79
N ILE A 121 3.39 14.75 -1.72
CA ILE A 121 4.11 14.03 -2.77
C ILE A 121 5.61 14.28 -2.58
N CYS A 122 6.37 13.22 -2.34
CA CYS A 122 7.82 13.31 -2.21
C CYS A 122 8.48 12.95 -3.54
N THR A 123 9.39 13.78 -4.02
CA THR A 123 10.06 13.56 -5.30
C THR A 123 11.55 13.81 -5.20
N ARG A 124 12.31 13.15 -6.07
CA ARG A 124 13.76 13.35 -6.21
C ARG A 124 14.18 12.99 -7.61
N ASP A 125 14.68 13.97 -8.35
CA ASP A 125 15.30 13.79 -9.67
C ASP A 125 14.36 13.09 -10.69
N ARG A 126 13.04 13.34 -10.58
CA ARG A 126 11.96 12.64 -11.32
C ARG A 126 10.87 13.57 -11.88
N GLY A 127 11.29 14.70 -12.45
CA GLY A 127 10.38 15.74 -12.97
C GLY A 127 9.23 15.25 -13.87
N PRO A 128 9.47 14.39 -14.89
CA PRO A 128 8.40 13.89 -15.76
C PRO A 128 7.34 13.06 -15.01
N ALA A 129 7.77 12.12 -14.16
CA ALA A 129 6.85 11.29 -13.37
C ALA A 129 6.04 12.15 -12.39
N LEU A 130 6.69 13.11 -11.74
CA LEU A 130 6.01 14.10 -10.90
C LEU A 130 4.93 14.87 -11.67
N ALA A 131 5.18 15.25 -12.92
CA ALA A 131 4.20 15.95 -13.74
C ALA A 131 2.98 15.06 -14.07
N ASP A 132 3.19 13.76 -14.33
CA ASP A 132 2.11 12.77 -14.50
C ASP A 132 1.28 12.64 -13.21
N CYS A 133 1.96 12.48 -12.06
CA CYS A 133 1.33 12.40 -10.75
C CYS A 133 0.48 13.65 -10.45
N LEU A 134 1.05 14.85 -10.62
CA LEU A 134 0.34 16.12 -10.39
C LEU A 134 -0.86 16.31 -11.32
N ARG A 135 -0.79 15.85 -12.57
CA ARG A 135 -1.96 15.83 -13.48
C ARG A 135 -3.09 14.97 -12.91
N SER A 136 -2.78 13.79 -12.39
CA SER A 136 -3.80 12.91 -11.78
C SER A 136 -4.40 13.48 -10.49
N VAL A 137 -3.59 14.20 -9.70
CA VAL A 137 -4.06 14.88 -8.47
C VAL A 137 -4.89 16.13 -8.81
N ALA A 138 -4.56 16.85 -9.88
CA ALA A 138 -5.36 17.97 -10.37
C ALA A 138 -6.72 17.51 -10.93
N ALA A 139 -6.82 16.27 -11.43
CA ALA A 139 -8.04 15.67 -11.97
C ALA A 139 -8.96 15.03 -10.91
N GLN A 140 -8.69 15.24 -9.61
CA GLN A 140 -9.52 14.71 -8.54
C GLN A 140 -10.91 15.34 -8.52
N ARG A 141 -11.94 14.50 -8.45
CA ARG A 141 -13.35 14.93 -8.37
C ARG A 141 -13.66 15.77 -7.13
N SER A 142 -13.00 15.44 -6.02
CA SER A 142 -13.04 16.23 -4.78
C SER A 142 -11.66 16.82 -4.57
N THR A 143 -11.48 18.10 -4.90
CA THR A 143 -10.15 18.73 -4.82
C THR A 143 -9.66 18.73 -3.37
N PRO A 144 -8.42 18.26 -3.09
CA PRO A 144 -7.87 18.31 -1.74
C PRO A 144 -7.73 19.76 -1.25
N GLY A 145 -7.64 19.94 0.06
CA GLY A 145 -7.47 21.28 0.65
C GLY A 145 -6.13 21.90 0.30
N GLU A 146 -5.07 21.10 0.25
CA GLU A 146 -3.76 21.52 -0.24
C GLU A 146 -2.96 20.35 -0.83
N VAL A 147 -2.07 20.66 -1.77
CA VAL A 147 -1.12 19.72 -2.35
C VAL A 147 0.29 20.24 -2.09
N ILE A 148 1.13 19.39 -1.49
CA ILE A 148 2.47 19.72 -1.03
C ILE A 148 3.44 18.83 -1.78
N VAL A 149 4.34 19.44 -2.56
CA VAL A 149 5.42 18.71 -3.20
C VAL A 149 6.70 18.95 -2.42
N VAL A 150 7.27 17.87 -1.89
CA VAL A 150 8.55 17.90 -1.20
C VAL A 150 9.64 17.41 -2.14
N ASP A 151 10.47 18.34 -2.56
CA ASP A 151 11.63 18.09 -3.38
C ASP A 151 12.83 17.68 -2.52
N ASN A 152 13.26 16.44 -2.68
CA ASN A 152 14.38 15.83 -1.98
C ASN A 152 15.65 15.73 -2.85
N SER A 153 15.68 16.44 -3.97
CA SER A 153 16.89 16.67 -4.78
C SER A 153 17.84 17.63 -4.08
N ARG A 154 19.11 17.59 -4.49
CA ARG A 154 20.14 18.47 -3.93
C ARG A 154 19.93 19.93 -4.34
N ASP A 155 19.42 20.15 -5.54
CA ASP A 155 19.42 21.44 -6.26
C ASP A 155 18.02 22.06 -6.41
N GLY A 156 16.95 21.37 -5.99
CA GLY A 156 15.60 21.90 -6.06
C GLY A 156 14.97 21.77 -7.46
N ASN A 157 15.32 20.71 -8.19
CA ASN A 157 14.96 20.55 -9.61
C ASN A 157 13.45 20.34 -9.88
N ALA A 158 12.63 20.05 -8.87
CA ALA A 158 11.19 19.90 -9.03
C ALA A 158 10.45 21.26 -9.06
N LYS A 159 11.10 22.37 -8.71
CA LYS A 159 10.47 23.70 -8.65
C LYS A 159 9.84 24.11 -9.98
N GLY A 160 10.53 23.84 -11.09
CA GLY A 160 10.04 24.16 -12.44
C GLY A 160 8.80 23.35 -12.84
N VAL A 161 8.71 22.09 -12.41
CA VAL A 161 7.53 21.24 -12.65
C VAL A 161 6.36 21.72 -11.79
N CYS A 162 6.60 22.02 -10.51
CA CYS A 162 5.56 22.50 -9.60
C CYS A 162 4.94 23.82 -10.09
N GLY A 163 5.74 24.71 -10.68
CA GLY A 163 5.25 25.98 -11.23
C GLY A 163 4.26 25.86 -12.40
N GLN A 164 4.11 24.66 -12.99
CA GLN A 164 3.12 24.39 -14.06
C GLN A 164 1.72 24.10 -13.51
N PHE A 165 1.60 23.89 -12.19
CA PHE A 165 0.34 23.52 -11.55
C PHE A 165 -0.05 24.58 -10.51
N PRO A 166 -1.30 25.09 -10.55
CA PRO A 166 -1.75 26.08 -9.58
C PRO A 166 -1.92 25.44 -8.19
N GLY A 167 -1.66 26.22 -7.13
CA GLY A 167 -1.96 25.82 -5.76
C GLY A 167 -1.02 24.77 -5.15
N ILE A 168 0.12 24.46 -5.79
CA ILE A 168 1.14 23.58 -5.22
C ILE A 168 1.97 24.33 -4.19
N LEU A 169 2.01 23.81 -2.97
CA LEU A 169 2.98 24.22 -1.95
C LEU A 169 4.29 23.47 -2.17
N TYR A 170 5.30 24.16 -2.70
CA TYR A 170 6.63 23.61 -2.91
C TYR A 170 7.48 23.70 -1.63
N VAL A 171 8.09 22.58 -1.24
CA VAL A 171 9.02 22.49 -0.10
C VAL A 171 10.32 21.84 -0.56
N HIS A 172 11.46 22.47 -0.27
CA HIS A 172 12.77 21.89 -0.57
C HIS A 172 13.41 21.30 0.69
N GLU A 173 13.69 19.99 0.69
CA GLU A 173 14.45 19.30 1.73
C GLU A 173 15.71 18.69 1.09
N PRO A 174 16.85 19.39 1.07
CA PRO A 174 18.03 18.95 0.34
C PRO A 174 18.75 17.74 0.96
N ARG A 175 18.39 17.34 2.20
CA ARG A 175 18.98 16.15 2.84
C ARG A 175 18.26 14.91 2.35
N ALA A 176 18.95 14.12 1.55
CA ALA A 176 18.44 12.87 1.00
C ALA A 176 17.84 11.93 2.06
N GLY A 177 16.65 11.40 1.75
CA GLY A 177 15.93 10.41 2.55
C GLY A 177 14.42 10.59 2.44
N LEU A 178 13.70 9.56 1.99
CA LEU A 178 12.24 9.62 1.82
C LEU A 178 11.51 9.95 3.13
N SER A 179 11.92 9.36 4.25
CA SER A 179 11.38 9.73 5.57
C SER A 179 11.61 11.20 5.91
N ARG A 180 12.76 11.79 5.54
CA ARG A 180 13.04 13.22 5.74
C ARG A 180 12.09 14.08 4.92
N ALA A 181 11.88 13.71 3.66
CA ALA A 181 10.94 14.38 2.78
C ALA A 181 9.50 14.29 3.30
N ARG A 182 9.04 13.09 3.70
CA ARG A 182 7.72 12.91 4.32
C ARG A 182 7.57 13.72 5.60
N ASN A 183 8.59 13.76 6.46
CA ASN A 183 8.58 14.58 7.67
C ASN A 183 8.54 16.08 7.37
N ALA A 184 9.23 16.55 6.32
CA ALA A 184 9.12 17.94 5.87
C ALA A 184 7.70 18.25 5.37
N GLY A 185 7.08 17.32 4.63
CA GLY A 185 5.68 17.42 4.21
C GLY A 185 4.69 17.47 5.38
N ILE A 186 4.86 16.61 6.39
CA ILE A 186 4.05 16.63 7.62
C ILE A 186 4.13 18.01 8.31
N ARG A 187 5.34 18.56 8.46
CA ARG A 187 5.53 19.89 9.08
C ARG A 187 4.93 21.02 8.25
N ALA A 188 4.95 20.91 6.92
CA ALA A 188 4.39 21.92 6.03
C ALA A 188 2.86 21.83 5.92
N SER A 189 2.29 20.64 6.13
CA SER A 189 0.85 20.41 6.10
C SER A 189 0.12 21.07 7.26
N ARG A 190 -1.11 21.53 7.02
CA ARG A 190 -1.94 22.25 7.99
C ARG A 190 -3.26 21.56 8.32
N LEU A 191 -3.70 20.61 7.49
CA LEU A 191 -5.04 20.03 7.58
C LEU A 191 -5.08 18.78 8.46
N HIS A 192 -6.29 18.35 8.80
CA HIS A 192 -6.50 17.27 9.77
C HIS A 192 -6.07 15.89 9.23
N ILE A 193 -6.21 15.65 7.93
CA ILE A 193 -5.81 14.40 7.28
C ILE A 193 -4.58 14.68 6.40
N ILE A 194 -3.54 13.86 6.53
CA ILE A 194 -2.34 13.93 5.71
C ILE A 194 -2.28 12.66 4.86
N ALA A 195 -2.50 12.80 3.55
CA ALA A 195 -2.41 11.72 2.58
C ALA A 195 -1.04 11.75 1.88
N PHE A 196 -0.48 10.58 1.61
CA PHE A 196 0.78 10.41 0.89
C PHE A 196 0.55 9.60 -0.37
N THR A 197 1.21 10.03 -1.45
CA THR A 197 1.38 9.26 -2.67
C THR A 197 2.78 9.48 -3.22
N ASP A 198 3.26 8.55 -4.03
CA ASP A 198 4.60 8.62 -4.63
C ASP A 198 4.56 9.37 -5.97
N ASP A 199 5.71 9.89 -6.41
CA ASP A 199 5.84 10.66 -7.66
C ASP A 199 5.74 9.79 -8.93
N ASP A 200 5.75 8.47 -8.80
CA ASP A 200 5.57 7.49 -9.88
C ASP A 200 4.19 6.79 -9.81
N VAL A 201 3.19 7.53 -9.33
CA VAL A 201 1.80 7.07 -9.17
C VAL A 201 0.82 7.97 -9.93
N GLU A 202 -0.19 7.36 -10.56
CA GLU A 202 -1.37 8.03 -11.08
C GLU A 202 -2.57 7.77 -10.14
N ALA A 203 -3.15 8.80 -9.55
CA ALA A 203 -4.30 8.68 -8.66
C ALA A 203 -5.61 8.54 -9.44
N HIS A 204 -6.45 7.56 -9.08
CA HIS A 204 -7.80 7.46 -9.65
C HIS A 204 -8.61 8.74 -9.35
N PRO A 205 -9.49 9.24 -10.24
CA PRO A 205 -10.22 10.50 -10.03
C PRO A 205 -11.08 10.56 -8.75
N GLY A 206 -11.37 9.42 -8.13
CA GLY A 206 -12.11 9.33 -6.86
C GLY A 206 -11.23 9.22 -5.61
N TRP A 207 -9.91 9.13 -5.75
CA TRP A 207 -8.98 8.77 -4.67
C TRP A 207 -9.14 9.62 -3.41
N THR A 208 -9.11 10.95 -3.54
CA THR A 208 -9.29 11.90 -2.43
C THR A 208 -10.69 11.88 -1.82
N ALA A 209 -11.74 11.72 -2.64
CA ALA A 209 -13.12 11.61 -2.17
C ALA A 209 -13.35 10.32 -1.36
N GLU A 210 -12.70 9.22 -1.74
CA GLU A 210 -12.78 7.95 -1.03
C GLU A 210 -11.99 7.97 0.28
N ILE A 211 -10.84 8.66 0.34
CA ILE A 211 -10.13 8.92 1.59
C ILE A 211 -11.02 9.74 2.54
N ALA A 212 -11.61 10.84 2.05
CA ALA A 212 -12.50 11.69 2.85
C ALA A 212 -13.69 10.90 3.41
N ARG A 213 -14.34 10.09 2.57
CA ARG A 213 -15.43 9.21 2.98
C ARG A 213 -14.99 8.23 4.06
N ALA A 214 -13.84 7.59 3.91
CA ALA A 214 -13.34 6.63 4.88
C ALA A 214 -13.11 7.24 6.27
N PHE A 215 -12.57 8.46 6.36
CA PHE A 215 -12.38 9.16 7.63
C PHE A 215 -13.67 9.77 8.20
N ALA A 216 -14.67 10.06 7.37
CA ALA A 216 -15.97 10.54 7.82
C ALA A 216 -16.85 9.40 8.38
N ASP A 217 -16.86 8.25 7.70
CA ASP A 217 -17.74 7.12 8.03
C ASP A 217 -17.24 6.30 9.22
N ARG A 218 -15.94 6.36 9.51
CA ARG A 218 -15.28 5.44 10.46
C ARG A 218 -14.36 6.20 11.39
N ASN A 219 -14.35 5.78 12.66
CA ASN A 219 -13.34 6.21 13.61
C ASN A 219 -12.02 5.47 13.36
N ILE A 220 -11.28 5.92 12.34
CA ILE A 220 -9.97 5.38 11.96
C ILE A 220 -8.90 6.45 12.07
N GLU A 221 -7.68 6.02 12.37
CA GLU A 221 -6.55 6.92 12.57
C GLU A 221 -5.57 6.87 11.41
N ALA A 222 -5.55 5.75 10.69
CA ALA A 222 -4.76 5.54 9.49
C ALA A 222 -5.58 4.81 8.41
N PHE A 223 -5.11 4.99 7.19
CA PHE A 223 -5.73 4.54 5.96
C PHE A 223 -4.67 4.01 5.01
N THR A 224 -4.97 2.93 4.31
CA THR A 224 -4.28 2.48 3.09
C THR A 224 -5.30 2.14 2.01
N GLY A 225 -4.90 2.26 0.75
CA GLY A 225 -5.77 1.97 -0.38
C GLY A 225 -5.20 0.94 -1.35
N LEU A 226 -5.98 0.63 -2.38
CA LEU A 226 -5.59 -0.31 -3.43
C LEU A 226 -4.52 0.31 -4.34
N VAL A 227 -3.45 -0.45 -4.61
CA VAL A 227 -2.37 -0.07 -5.52
C VAL A 227 -2.33 -1.08 -6.65
N LEU A 228 -2.62 -0.63 -7.86
CA LEU A 228 -2.64 -1.45 -9.07
C LEU A 228 -1.45 -1.11 -9.99
N PRO A 229 -0.98 -2.02 -10.85
CA PRO A 229 0.02 -1.68 -11.85
C PRO A 229 -0.57 -0.69 -12.85
N ALA A 230 0.15 0.40 -13.15
CA ALA A 230 -0.23 1.28 -14.26
C ALA A 230 0.00 0.59 -15.63
N ARG A 231 1.09 -0.18 -15.74
CA ARG A 231 1.51 -0.87 -16.98
C ARG A 231 2.31 -2.12 -16.66
N LEU A 232 2.29 -3.10 -17.57
CA LEU A 232 3.04 -4.36 -17.48
C LEU A 232 3.79 -4.71 -18.79
N ASP A 233 4.31 -3.67 -19.44
CA ASP A 233 4.98 -3.78 -20.73
C ASP A 233 6.25 -4.63 -20.67
N THR A 234 6.98 -4.64 -19.54
CA THR A 234 8.26 -5.35 -19.44
C THR A 234 8.22 -6.59 -18.53
N ALA A 235 9.15 -7.53 -18.77
CA ALA A 235 9.29 -8.74 -17.96
C ALA A 235 9.59 -8.45 -16.48
N ALA A 236 10.31 -7.35 -16.19
CA ALA A 236 10.59 -6.94 -14.81
C ALA A 236 9.29 -6.51 -14.09
N GLN A 237 8.45 -5.70 -14.74
CA GLN A 237 7.16 -5.28 -14.18
C GLN A 237 6.24 -6.49 -13.93
N ARG A 238 6.18 -7.41 -14.90
CA ARG A 238 5.42 -8.67 -14.75
C ARG A 238 5.95 -9.56 -13.64
N SER A 239 7.26 -9.64 -13.47
CA SER A 239 7.86 -10.42 -12.37
C SER A 239 7.50 -9.82 -11.01
N PHE A 240 7.55 -8.50 -10.87
CA PHE A 240 7.09 -7.82 -9.65
C PHE A 240 5.61 -8.10 -9.37
N GLN A 241 4.74 -7.93 -10.36
CA GLN A 241 3.29 -8.12 -10.18
C GLN A 241 2.93 -9.59 -9.88
N PHE A 242 3.37 -10.54 -10.71
CA PHE A 242 2.88 -11.92 -10.66
C PHE A 242 3.74 -12.86 -9.82
N THR A 243 5.06 -12.65 -9.77
CA THR A 243 5.97 -13.54 -9.01
C THR A 243 6.16 -13.06 -7.58
N MET A 244 6.11 -11.74 -7.35
CA MET A 244 6.34 -11.15 -6.02
C MET A 244 5.05 -10.71 -5.32
N GLY A 245 3.90 -10.79 -6.00
CA GLY A 245 2.58 -10.46 -5.45
C GLY A 245 2.19 -8.98 -5.55
N GLY A 246 2.99 -8.16 -6.25
CA GLY A 246 2.73 -6.73 -6.42
C GLY A 246 2.60 -6.00 -5.08
N PHE A 247 1.63 -5.08 -4.99
CA PHE A 247 1.29 -4.34 -3.77
C PHE A 247 0.05 -4.89 -3.04
N GLY A 248 -0.39 -6.11 -3.39
CA GLY A 248 -1.58 -6.74 -2.84
C GLY A 248 -2.61 -7.12 -3.89
N THR A 249 -3.60 -7.94 -3.49
CA THR A 249 -4.57 -8.55 -4.40
C THR A 249 -6.01 -8.49 -3.89
N THR A 250 -6.27 -7.73 -2.83
CA THR A 250 -7.58 -7.74 -2.17
C THR A 250 -8.40 -6.54 -2.57
N PHE A 251 -9.67 -6.78 -2.87
CA PHE A 251 -10.60 -5.78 -3.37
C PHE A 251 -11.73 -5.50 -2.36
N VAL A 252 -11.60 -5.99 -1.13
CA VAL A 252 -12.54 -5.74 -0.03
C VAL A 252 -11.89 -4.98 1.13
N PRO A 253 -12.64 -4.16 1.89
CA PRO A 253 -12.09 -3.39 2.99
C PRO A 253 -11.66 -4.29 4.17
N LEU A 254 -10.57 -3.92 4.85
CA LEU A 254 -10.03 -4.65 6.01
C LEU A 254 -9.57 -3.70 7.11
N THR A 255 -9.84 -4.06 8.36
CA THR A 255 -9.29 -3.34 9.51
C THR A 255 -8.08 -4.10 10.07
N PHE A 256 -6.96 -3.40 10.18
CA PHE A 256 -5.78 -3.85 10.91
C PHE A 256 -5.75 -3.12 12.26
N ASP A 257 -5.89 -3.88 13.34
CA ASP A 257 -6.00 -3.36 14.70
C ASP A 257 -5.01 -4.06 15.65
N ARG A 258 -5.15 -3.79 16.95
CA ARG A 258 -4.34 -4.41 18.00
C ARG A 258 -4.41 -5.95 18.00
N ARG A 259 -5.55 -6.54 17.62
CA ARG A 259 -5.68 -8.01 17.55
C ARG A 259 -4.74 -8.57 16.48
N PHE A 260 -4.76 -8.00 15.27
CA PHE A 260 -3.85 -8.42 14.21
C PHE A 260 -2.37 -8.28 14.62
N PHE A 261 -2.05 -7.19 15.32
CA PHE A 261 -0.71 -6.97 15.86
C PHE A 261 -0.31 -8.08 16.84
N GLU A 262 -1.12 -8.34 17.87
CA GLU A 262 -0.84 -9.36 18.89
C GLU A 262 -0.75 -10.78 18.31
N GLU A 263 -1.60 -11.13 17.34
CA GLU A 263 -1.57 -12.43 16.65
C GLU A 263 -0.28 -12.65 15.85
N THR A 264 0.28 -11.59 15.26
CA THR A 264 1.45 -11.68 14.37
C THR A 264 2.76 -11.28 15.04
N GLN A 265 2.71 -10.61 16.20
CA GLN A 265 3.87 -10.15 16.96
C GLN A 265 4.91 -11.27 17.21
N PRO A 266 4.53 -12.50 17.60
CA PRO A 266 5.51 -13.57 17.87
C PRO A 266 6.39 -13.93 16.66
N SER A 267 5.96 -13.59 15.44
CA SER A 267 6.68 -13.81 14.19
C SER A 267 7.24 -12.52 13.56
N GLY A 268 7.26 -11.42 14.32
CA GLY A 268 7.64 -10.08 13.88
C GLY A 268 6.47 -9.41 13.18
N ALA A 269 5.67 -8.65 13.95
CA ALA A 269 4.33 -8.16 13.57
C ALA A 269 4.21 -7.85 12.07
N HIS A 270 3.23 -8.46 11.39
CA HIS A 270 3.13 -8.50 9.92
C HIS A 270 2.62 -7.19 9.28
N VAL A 271 3.05 -6.04 9.81
CA VAL A 271 2.60 -4.68 9.47
C VAL A 271 2.86 -4.30 8.01
N TRP A 272 3.79 -4.97 7.32
CA TRP A 272 4.01 -4.83 5.88
C TRP A 272 2.84 -5.35 5.02
N LYS A 273 1.85 -6.02 5.62
CA LYS A 273 0.63 -6.46 4.93
C LYS A 273 -0.48 -5.41 4.93
N ILE A 274 -0.31 -4.31 5.67
CA ILE A 274 -1.35 -3.27 5.83
C ILE A 274 -1.56 -2.49 4.53
N GLY A 275 -0.49 -2.27 3.76
CA GLY A 275 -0.54 -1.56 2.49
C GLY A 275 0.84 -1.08 2.07
N ALA A 276 0.87 -0.03 1.24
CA ALA A 276 2.09 0.55 0.70
C ALA A 276 2.09 2.07 0.88
N GLY A 277 3.27 2.66 1.12
CA GLY A 277 3.44 4.10 1.28
C GLY A 277 3.03 4.95 0.08
N ALA A 278 2.86 4.33 -1.09
CA ALA A 278 2.31 4.93 -2.31
C ALA A 278 0.81 5.29 -2.20
N ASN A 279 0.08 4.73 -1.23
CA ASN A 279 -1.34 5.01 -1.03
C ASN A 279 -1.71 4.87 0.45
N MET A 280 -1.42 5.91 1.21
CA MET A 280 -1.68 5.94 2.65
C MET A 280 -2.14 7.31 3.12
N ALA A 281 -2.91 7.36 4.20
CA ALA A 281 -3.26 8.61 4.87
C ALA A 281 -3.36 8.42 6.38
N PHE A 282 -3.16 9.50 7.13
CA PHE A 282 -3.19 9.49 8.59
C PHE A 282 -3.91 10.73 9.11
N GLN A 283 -4.59 10.58 10.25
CA GLN A 283 -4.94 11.75 11.05
C GLN A 283 -3.66 12.42 11.55
N ARG A 284 -3.63 13.76 11.53
CA ARG A 284 -2.49 14.54 12.02
C ARG A 284 -2.09 14.17 13.45
N SER A 285 -3.07 13.95 14.31
CA SER A 285 -2.90 13.55 15.72
C SER A 285 -2.08 12.26 15.90
N VAL A 286 -2.04 11.38 14.89
CA VAL A 286 -1.18 10.19 14.92
C VAL A 286 0.29 10.58 15.05
N PHE A 287 0.75 11.60 14.30
CA PHE A 287 2.16 12.00 14.32
C PHE A 287 2.57 12.65 15.65
N GLU A 288 1.63 13.27 16.36
CA GLU A 288 1.84 13.82 17.70
C GLU A 288 1.94 12.68 18.74
N ARG A 289 1.11 11.65 18.60
CA ARG A 289 1.05 10.54 19.54
C ARG A 289 2.19 9.53 19.38
N VAL A 290 2.42 9.05 18.15
CA VAL A 290 3.39 7.98 17.90
C VAL A 290 4.72 8.48 17.36
N GLY A 291 4.79 9.73 16.89
CA GLY A 291 5.95 10.34 16.25
C GLY A 291 5.92 10.24 14.72
N MET A 292 6.75 11.04 14.06
CA MET A 292 6.88 11.07 12.59
C MET A 292 7.64 9.85 12.03
N PHE A 293 7.93 9.80 10.72
CA PHE A 293 8.68 8.70 10.11
C PHE A 293 10.12 8.64 10.63
N ASP A 294 10.63 7.43 10.87
CA ASP A 294 12.03 7.23 11.25
C ASP A 294 12.95 7.55 10.07
N GLU A 295 13.78 8.59 10.22
CA GLU A 295 14.71 9.07 9.19
C GLU A 295 15.85 8.09 8.87
N ARG A 296 15.99 7.01 9.64
CA ARG A 296 16.90 5.89 9.33
C ARG A 296 16.32 4.96 8.26
N LEU A 297 15.01 4.97 8.06
CA LEU A 297 14.29 4.10 7.14
C LEU A 297 13.97 4.81 5.81
N GLY A 298 13.48 4.02 4.84
CA GLY A 298 13.08 4.52 3.52
C GLY A 298 14.18 4.78 2.51
N ALA A 299 13.75 5.09 1.29
CA ALA A 299 14.65 5.31 0.15
C ALA A 299 15.65 6.43 0.45
N GLY A 300 16.92 6.24 0.07
CA GLY A 300 18.02 7.14 0.44
C GLY A 300 18.64 6.86 1.83
N ALA A 301 18.06 5.96 2.63
CA ALA A 301 18.61 5.50 3.91
C ALA A 301 18.68 3.95 3.98
N ALA A 302 17.87 3.29 4.83
CA ALA A 302 17.82 1.83 4.88
C ALA A 302 17.19 1.20 3.63
N GLY A 303 16.40 1.94 2.86
CA GLY A 303 15.90 1.55 1.55
C GLY A 303 14.38 1.46 1.45
N CYS A 304 13.68 1.05 2.51
CA CYS A 304 12.22 0.88 2.57
C CYS A 304 11.74 0.82 4.04
N SER A 305 10.47 0.49 4.24
CA SER A 305 9.81 0.09 5.49
C SER A 305 9.59 1.18 6.54
N GLU A 306 9.76 2.44 6.17
CA GLU A 306 9.38 3.60 6.99
C GLU A 306 7.87 3.67 7.23
N ASP A 307 7.07 3.23 6.25
CA ASP A 307 5.61 3.15 6.32
C ASP A 307 5.16 2.04 7.28
N SER A 308 5.65 0.82 7.07
CA SER A 308 5.39 -0.33 7.93
C SER A 308 5.90 -0.15 9.36
N GLU A 309 7.01 0.54 9.57
CA GLU A 309 7.45 0.90 10.92
C GLU A 309 6.49 1.89 11.60
N LEU A 310 5.95 2.87 10.88
CA LEU A 310 4.95 3.78 11.44
C LEU A 310 3.64 3.04 11.77
N TRP A 311 3.17 2.14 10.91
CA TRP A 311 2.02 1.29 11.23
C TRP A 311 2.29 0.37 12.42
N TYR A 312 3.51 -0.15 12.58
CA TYR A 312 3.90 -0.90 13.78
C TYR A 312 3.68 -0.06 15.03
N ARG A 313 4.21 1.17 15.07
CA ARG A 313 4.04 2.05 16.23
C ARG A 313 2.57 2.39 16.48
N LEU A 314 1.79 2.61 15.43
CA LEU A 314 0.35 2.85 15.53
C LEU A 314 -0.37 1.67 16.19
N LEU A 315 -0.20 0.45 15.67
CA LEU A 315 -0.90 -0.72 16.21
C LEU A 315 -0.39 -1.12 17.61
N ALA A 316 0.91 -1.02 17.86
CA ALA A 316 1.52 -1.29 19.15
C ALA A 316 1.01 -0.35 20.26
N THR A 317 0.57 0.86 19.89
CA THR A 317 -0.03 1.85 20.81
C THR A 317 -1.57 1.80 20.84
N GLY A 318 -2.17 0.78 20.20
CA GLY A 318 -3.62 0.53 20.24
C GLY A 318 -4.43 1.22 19.14
N GLY A 319 -3.77 1.86 18.18
CA GLY A 319 -4.45 2.43 17.02
C GLY A 319 -4.87 1.38 15.98
N ALA A 320 -5.58 1.84 14.96
CA ALA A 320 -6.06 0.99 13.87
C ALA A 320 -5.87 1.65 12.50
N CYS A 321 -5.65 0.81 11.49
CA CYS A 321 -5.54 1.21 10.09
C CYS A 321 -6.63 0.52 9.26
N LEU A 322 -7.37 1.30 8.48
CA LEU A 322 -8.30 0.76 7.48
C LEU A 322 -7.58 0.60 6.15
N TYR A 323 -7.68 -0.58 5.55
CA TYR A 323 -7.48 -0.77 4.13
C TYR A 323 -8.84 -0.58 3.42
N GLU A 324 -8.95 0.39 2.52
CA GLU A 324 -10.16 0.64 1.72
C GLU A 324 -9.80 0.62 0.22
N PRO A 325 -10.18 -0.45 -0.49
CA PRO A 325 -9.78 -0.66 -1.87
C PRO A 325 -10.40 0.33 -2.86
N ARG A 326 -11.43 1.10 -2.48
CA ARG A 326 -12.01 2.15 -3.34
C ARG A 326 -11.08 3.32 -3.61
N ALA A 327 -10.16 3.63 -2.69
CA ALA A 327 -9.14 4.64 -2.97
C ALA A 327 -8.03 3.99 -3.79
N VAL A 328 -8.17 4.05 -5.11
CA VAL A 328 -7.25 3.40 -6.05
C VAL A 328 -6.15 4.35 -6.49
N VAL A 329 -4.93 3.82 -6.58
CA VAL A 329 -3.84 4.45 -7.33
C VAL A 329 -3.17 3.44 -8.26
N PHE A 330 -2.57 3.94 -9.34
CA PHE A 330 -1.84 3.14 -10.33
C PHE A 330 -0.35 3.43 -10.23
N HIS A 331 0.44 2.43 -9.87
CA HIS A 331 1.88 2.57 -9.65
C HIS A 331 2.67 2.17 -10.90
N HIS A 332 3.64 2.99 -11.30
CA HIS A 332 4.59 2.70 -12.37
C HIS A 332 5.75 1.83 -11.86
N HIS A 333 5.62 0.51 -12.03
CA HIS A 333 6.67 -0.43 -11.63
C HIS A 333 7.97 -0.18 -12.38
N ARG A 334 9.09 -0.56 -11.74
CA ARG A 334 10.42 -0.51 -12.36
C ARG A 334 10.41 -1.32 -13.67
N SER A 335 10.76 -0.66 -14.76
CA SER A 335 10.67 -1.21 -16.11
C SER A 335 11.83 -2.16 -16.44
N ASP A 336 12.93 -2.12 -15.71
CA ASP A 336 14.11 -2.91 -15.99
C ASP A 336 14.53 -3.83 -14.83
N TRP A 337 15.27 -4.88 -15.17
CA TRP A 337 15.80 -5.84 -14.19
C TRP A 337 16.76 -5.22 -13.17
N PRO A 338 17.70 -4.33 -13.55
CA PRO A 338 18.58 -3.68 -12.58
C PRO A 338 17.80 -2.84 -11.55
N GLY A 339 16.80 -2.08 -11.99
CA GLY A 339 15.93 -1.27 -11.15
C GLY A 339 15.10 -2.12 -10.20
N LEU A 340 14.49 -3.19 -10.70
CA LEU A 340 13.77 -4.16 -9.87
C LEU A 340 14.70 -4.80 -8.82
N LYS A 341 15.88 -5.28 -9.21
CA LYS A 341 16.84 -5.88 -8.26
C LYS A 341 17.31 -4.88 -7.19
N ARG A 342 17.54 -3.62 -7.56
CA ARG A 342 17.85 -2.55 -6.60
C ARG A 342 16.69 -2.32 -5.62
N GLN A 343 15.46 -2.28 -6.13
CA GLN A 343 14.25 -2.14 -5.31
C GLN A 343 14.09 -3.30 -4.33
N VAL A 344 14.20 -4.55 -4.80
CA VAL A 344 14.07 -5.75 -3.96
C VAL A 344 15.15 -5.81 -2.89
N ARG A 345 16.40 -5.47 -3.23
CA ARG A 345 17.49 -5.36 -2.25
C ARG A 345 17.18 -4.29 -1.20
N ALA A 346 16.65 -3.14 -1.62
CA ALA A 346 16.25 -2.05 -0.72
C ALA A 346 15.07 -2.45 0.18
N TYR A 347 14.10 -3.20 -0.34
CA TYR A 347 12.97 -3.75 0.44
C TYR A 347 13.47 -4.65 1.56
N MET A 348 14.34 -5.63 1.25
CA MET A 348 14.82 -6.55 2.28
C MET A 348 15.75 -5.87 3.29
N LYS A 349 16.60 -4.94 2.84
CA LYS A 349 17.44 -4.13 3.74
C LYS A 349 16.59 -3.27 4.68
N GLY A 350 15.57 -2.59 4.14
CA GLY A 350 14.60 -1.78 4.88
C GLY A 350 13.80 -2.62 5.88
N HIS A 351 13.32 -3.78 5.45
CA HIS A 351 12.56 -4.70 6.30
C HIS A 351 13.38 -5.13 7.52
N VAL A 352 14.63 -5.56 7.34
CA VAL A 352 15.51 -5.91 8.47
C VAL A 352 15.77 -4.68 9.34
N ALA A 353 16.09 -3.52 8.77
CA ALA A 353 16.33 -2.31 9.55
C ALA A 353 15.10 -1.88 10.38
N ALA A 354 13.89 -2.03 9.84
CA ALA A 354 12.65 -1.74 10.54
C ALA A 354 12.40 -2.73 11.71
N LEU A 355 12.60 -4.04 11.49
CA LEU A 355 12.49 -5.05 12.54
C LEU A 355 13.44 -4.75 13.72
N VAL A 356 14.62 -4.23 13.42
CA VAL A 356 15.60 -3.78 14.43
C VAL A 356 15.13 -2.55 15.15
N ALA A 357 14.68 -1.52 14.43
CA ALA A 357 14.16 -0.30 15.04
C ALA A 357 12.98 -0.61 15.98
N GLN A 358 12.09 -1.51 15.56
CA GLN A 358 10.97 -2.00 16.36
C GLN A 358 11.45 -2.77 17.59
N TYR A 359 12.46 -3.64 17.47
CA TYR A 359 13.06 -4.34 18.62
C TYR A 359 13.71 -3.36 19.60
N ASP A 360 14.47 -2.38 19.11
CA ASP A 360 15.14 -1.39 19.95
C ASP A 360 14.14 -0.52 20.72
N ASN A 361 13.04 -0.15 20.07
CA ASN A 361 12.00 0.71 20.64
C ASN A 361 11.06 -0.05 21.59
N PHE A 362 10.66 -1.29 21.26
CA PHE A 362 9.59 -2.03 21.95
C PHE A 362 10.03 -3.34 22.63
N GLY A 363 11.25 -3.82 22.36
CA GLY A 363 11.75 -5.09 22.89
C GLY A 363 11.14 -6.34 22.26
N ASP A 364 10.54 -6.22 21.08
CA ASP A 364 9.78 -7.27 20.41
C ASP A 364 10.66 -8.41 19.88
N ARG A 365 10.74 -9.49 20.67
CA ARG A 365 11.57 -10.67 20.35
C ARG A 365 11.12 -11.38 19.07
N GLY A 366 9.88 -11.22 18.63
CA GLY A 366 9.39 -11.80 17.37
C GLY A 366 10.17 -11.28 16.16
N ASN A 367 10.61 -10.03 16.21
CA ASN A 367 11.46 -9.43 15.17
C ASN A 367 12.82 -10.14 15.07
N ILE A 368 13.41 -10.56 16.18
CA ILE A 368 14.67 -11.31 16.17
C ILE A 368 14.45 -12.73 15.62
N VAL A 369 13.35 -13.38 15.99
CA VAL A 369 12.97 -14.69 15.43
C VAL A 369 12.77 -14.58 13.91
N ARG A 370 12.13 -13.51 13.44
CA ARG A 370 11.96 -13.22 12.01
C ARG A 370 13.31 -13.12 11.30
N ILE A 371 14.21 -12.28 11.81
CA ILE A 371 15.53 -12.02 11.21
C ILE A 371 16.41 -13.27 11.19
N CYS A 372 16.54 -13.96 12.33
CA CYS A 372 17.56 -14.99 12.53
C CYS A 372 17.09 -16.41 12.19
N LYS A 373 15.78 -16.67 12.16
CA LYS A 373 15.23 -18.01 11.91
C LYS A 373 14.33 -18.05 10.67
N GLN A 374 13.32 -17.19 10.61
CA GLN A 374 12.30 -17.32 9.56
C GLN A 374 12.81 -16.88 8.19
N LEU A 375 13.53 -15.76 8.09
CA LEU A 375 14.09 -15.31 6.82
C LEU A 375 15.12 -16.31 6.24
N PRO A 376 16.08 -16.85 7.01
CA PRO A 376 16.93 -17.94 6.52
C PRO A 376 16.17 -19.16 6.02
N VAL A 377 15.14 -19.62 6.76
CA VAL A 377 14.29 -20.75 6.33
C VAL A 377 13.55 -20.40 5.04
N TYR A 378 13.03 -19.18 4.92
CA TYR A 378 12.40 -18.69 3.70
C TYR A 378 13.37 -18.71 2.51
N PHE A 379 14.60 -18.22 2.69
CA PHE A 379 15.60 -18.20 1.61
C PHE A 379 15.97 -19.62 1.16
N VAL A 380 16.20 -20.54 2.09
CA VAL A 380 16.51 -21.95 1.76
C VAL A 380 15.34 -22.60 1.03
N LYS A 381 14.11 -22.49 1.55
CA LYS A 381 12.91 -23.06 0.90
C LYS A 381 12.70 -22.49 -0.49
N THR A 382 12.84 -21.17 -0.64
CA THR A 382 12.67 -20.49 -1.92
C THR A 382 13.78 -20.85 -2.91
N PHE A 383 15.02 -21.00 -2.45
CA PHE A 383 16.15 -21.43 -3.26
C PHE A 383 15.91 -22.83 -3.81
N VAL A 384 15.58 -23.80 -2.94
CA VAL A 384 15.28 -25.18 -3.33
C VAL A 384 14.11 -25.21 -4.31
N LYS A 385 13.01 -24.53 -4.00
CA LYS A 385 11.86 -24.45 -4.92
C LYS A 385 12.26 -23.84 -6.27
N SER A 386 13.10 -22.81 -6.26
CA SER A 386 13.51 -22.13 -7.50
C SER A 386 14.43 -22.96 -8.38
N LEU A 387 15.13 -23.96 -7.84
CA LEU A 387 15.95 -24.88 -8.63
C LEU A 387 15.12 -25.87 -9.45
N PHE A 388 13.92 -26.24 -8.96
CA PHE A 388 13.06 -27.23 -9.61
C PHE A 388 11.86 -26.62 -10.34
N GLU A 389 11.29 -25.53 -9.82
CA GLU A 389 10.00 -24.97 -10.26
C GLU A 389 10.03 -23.44 -10.43
N GLY A 390 11.22 -22.81 -10.33
CA GLY A 390 11.34 -21.36 -10.31
C GLY A 390 11.13 -20.72 -11.68
N PRO A 391 10.37 -19.61 -11.79
CA PRO A 391 10.33 -18.86 -13.03
C PRO A 391 11.72 -18.27 -13.35
N PRO A 392 12.06 -18.06 -14.65
CA PRO A 392 13.32 -17.47 -15.05
C PRO A 392 13.60 -16.15 -14.32
N GLY A 393 14.82 -15.99 -13.80
CA GLY A 393 15.23 -14.79 -13.05
C GLY A 393 14.92 -14.82 -11.55
N ARG A 394 14.13 -15.78 -11.03
CA ARG A 394 13.79 -15.85 -9.59
C ARG A 394 15.01 -15.97 -8.69
N LEU A 395 16.02 -16.75 -9.10
CA LEU A 395 17.28 -16.88 -8.36
C LEU A 395 18.04 -15.55 -8.26
N GLY A 396 18.01 -14.73 -9.32
CA GLY A 396 18.62 -13.39 -9.32
C GLY A 396 17.89 -12.40 -8.39
N ILE A 397 16.56 -12.50 -8.32
CA ILE A 397 15.75 -11.76 -7.34
C ILE A 397 16.10 -12.23 -5.93
N LEU A 398 16.13 -13.54 -5.69
CA LEU A 398 16.45 -14.14 -4.38
C LEU A 398 17.84 -13.73 -3.89
N ALA A 399 18.84 -13.72 -4.77
CA ALA A 399 20.17 -13.22 -4.45
C ALA A 399 20.13 -11.74 -4.01
N SER A 400 19.29 -10.92 -4.65
CA SER A 400 19.10 -9.51 -4.28
C SER A 400 18.41 -9.37 -2.93
N GLU A 401 17.44 -10.23 -2.61
CA GLU A 401 16.81 -10.32 -1.29
C GLU A 401 17.85 -10.68 -0.22
N MET A 402 18.65 -11.73 -0.43
CA MET A 402 19.69 -12.16 0.50
C MET A 402 20.77 -11.08 0.71
N GLN A 403 21.19 -10.39 -0.35
CA GLN A 403 22.09 -9.23 -0.24
C GLN A 403 21.47 -8.10 0.59
N GLY A 404 20.17 -7.85 0.44
CA GLY A 404 19.44 -6.87 1.24
C GLY A 404 19.38 -7.29 2.71
N TRP A 405 19.09 -8.56 2.97
CA TRP A 405 19.09 -9.12 4.33
C TRP A 405 20.45 -8.98 5.00
N LEU A 406 21.54 -9.38 4.33
CA LEU A 406 22.91 -9.20 4.83
C LEU A 406 23.25 -7.72 5.08
N ALA A 407 22.85 -6.82 4.17
CA ALA A 407 23.05 -5.39 4.36
C ALA A 407 22.25 -4.84 5.56
N GLY A 408 21.07 -5.39 5.84
CA GLY A 408 20.30 -5.13 7.06
C GLY A 408 20.97 -5.68 8.31
N LEU A 409 21.59 -6.86 8.26
CA LEU A 409 22.40 -7.39 9.37
C LEU A 409 23.67 -6.56 9.60
N GLN A 410 24.28 -5.99 8.56
CA GLN A 410 25.38 -5.04 8.75
C GLN A 410 24.90 -3.76 9.46
N PHE A 411 23.65 -3.35 9.24
CA PHE A 411 23.03 -2.26 9.99
C PHE A 411 22.89 -2.61 11.48
N LEU A 412 22.49 -3.85 11.82
CA LEU A 412 22.50 -4.37 13.20
C LEU A 412 23.87 -4.22 13.88
N LEU A 413 24.93 -4.62 13.17
CA LEU A 413 26.30 -4.59 13.72
C LEU A 413 26.83 -3.16 13.89
N ARG A 414 26.47 -2.24 12.99
CA ARG A 414 26.93 -0.85 13.02
C ARG A 414 26.26 0.03 14.06
N PHE A 415 24.97 -0.18 14.33
CA PHE A 415 24.21 0.67 15.26
C PHE A 415 24.14 0.11 16.69
N GLY A 416 24.61 -1.13 16.91
CA GLY A 416 24.68 -1.76 18.22
C GLY A 416 23.28 -2.08 18.77
N TRP A 417 23.09 -3.34 19.18
CA TRP A 417 21.85 -3.87 19.81
C TRP A 417 21.35 -3.14 21.07
N ARG A 418 22.02 -2.06 21.51
CA ARG A 418 21.79 -1.41 22.80
C ARG A 418 22.05 0.08 22.71
N LYS A 419 20.96 0.84 22.57
CA LYS A 419 20.54 1.94 23.47
C LYS A 419 19.75 2.99 22.69
N ARG A 420 18.42 2.85 22.71
CA ARG A 420 17.46 3.95 22.97
C ARG A 420 16.12 3.30 23.27
N ARG A 421 15.86 2.99 24.55
CA ARG A 421 14.47 2.92 25.01
C ARG A 421 13.92 4.33 24.86
N ILE A 422 13.11 4.59 23.84
CA ILE A 422 12.30 5.79 23.82
C ILE A 422 11.36 5.65 25.01
N ALA A 423 11.40 6.60 25.94
CA ALA A 423 10.40 6.73 26.98
C ALA A 423 9.07 7.12 26.32
N MET A 424 8.37 6.16 25.73
CA MET A 424 6.96 6.34 25.35
C MET A 424 6.11 6.14 26.61
N HIS A 425 6.20 7.07 27.57
CA HIS A 425 5.35 7.15 28.75
C HIS A 425 5.18 8.63 29.14
N ALA A 426 4.12 9.28 28.64
CA ALA A 426 3.58 10.51 29.23
C ALA A 426 2.15 10.87 28.79
N ALA A 427 1.30 9.93 28.33
CA ALA A 427 -0.07 10.27 27.92
C ALA A 427 -1.18 9.32 28.41
N ALA A 428 -0.85 8.21 29.09
CA ALA A 428 -1.85 7.26 29.58
C ALA A 428 -2.18 7.38 31.08
N THR A 429 -1.42 8.19 31.83
CA THR A 429 -1.58 8.33 33.30
C THR A 429 -2.41 9.53 33.76
N ASP A 430 -2.63 10.55 32.91
CA ASP A 430 -3.39 11.75 33.33
C ASP A 430 -4.91 11.61 33.20
N ALA A 431 -5.41 10.58 32.49
CA ALA A 431 -6.86 10.30 32.42
C ALA A 431 -7.41 9.50 33.62
N LYS A 432 -6.55 9.07 34.56
CA LYS A 432 -6.97 8.38 35.81
C LYS A 432 -6.77 9.24 37.06
N GLY A 433 -6.27 10.46 36.94
CA GLY A 433 -5.94 11.36 38.07
C GLY A 433 -7.02 12.40 38.42
N THR A 434 -8.06 12.56 37.60
CA THR A 434 -9.12 13.59 37.80
C THR A 434 -10.48 12.99 38.16
N ALA A 435 -10.54 11.71 38.53
CA ALA A 435 -11.69 11.09 39.16
C ALA A 435 -11.28 10.51 40.52
N LYS A 436 -11.02 11.40 41.48
CA LYS A 436 -11.13 11.09 42.92
C LYS A 436 -11.42 12.34 43.72
#